data_AF-A0A8T4ZBE2-F1
#
_entry.id   AF-A0A8T4ZBE2-F1
#
_cell.length_a   1.000
_cell.length_b   1.000
_cell.length_c   1.000
_cell.angle_alpha   90.00
_cell.angle_beta   90.00
_cell.angle_gamma   90.00
#
_symmetry.space_group_name_H-M   'P 1'
#
loop_
_entity.id
_entity.type
_entity.pdbx_description
1 polymer ?
#
loop_
_entity_poly.entity_id
_entity_poly.type
_entity_poly.pdbx_seq_one_letter_code
_entity_poly.pdbx_strand_id
1 'polypeptide(L)'
;GEYFLAELLYAGEIMNSLLDILKPHMKHEGVEKKATIVLGTVKGDMHDIGKNIFGMMARFSGFDVRDLGVDVDPKRFVDEVGGTGAEIVGMSTLLTSTLPEV
;
A
#
# COMPACT_ATOMS: atom_id res chain seq x y z
N GLY A 1 2.76 -12.99 27.18
CA GLY A 1 1.88 -12.20 26.31
C GLY A 1 1.41 -11.04 27.13
N GLU A 2 2.00 -9.87 26.91
CA GLU A 2 1.59 -8.62 27.60
C GLU A 2 0.30 -8.05 27.03
N TYR A 3 -0.07 -8.48 25.82
CA TYR A 3 -1.32 -8.14 25.15
C TYR A 3 -1.99 -9.40 24.57
N PHE A 4 -3.30 -9.36 24.49
CA PHE A 4 -4.15 -10.38 23.88
C PHE A 4 -4.40 -10.09 22.40
N LEU A 5 -4.73 -11.13 21.63
CA LEU A 5 -5.03 -11.00 20.21
C LEU A 5 -6.14 -9.98 19.93
N ALA A 6 -7.17 -9.92 20.79
CA ALA A 6 -8.25 -8.95 20.66
C ALA A 6 -7.78 -7.49 20.77
N GLU A 7 -6.81 -7.21 21.65
CA GLU A 7 -6.26 -5.87 21.85
C GLU A 7 -5.42 -5.43 20.65
N LEU A 8 -4.66 -6.36 20.06
CA LEU A 8 -3.87 -6.10 18.85
C LEU A 8 -4.77 -5.83 17.64
N LEU A 9 -5.84 -6.62 17.46
CA LEU A 9 -6.83 -6.39 16.41
C LEU A 9 -7.52 -5.03 16.57
N TYR A 10 -7.88 -4.67 17.81
CA TYR A 10 -8.52 -3.39 18.10
C TYR A 10 -7.60 -2.20 17.84
N ALA A 11 -6.30 -2.32 18.17
CA ALA A 11 -5.31 -1.29 17.85
C ALA A 11 -5.12 -1.09 16.33
N GLY A 12 -5.12 -2.19 15.55
CA GLY A 12 -5.09 -2.13 14.09
C GLY A 12 -6.30 -1.40 13.51
N GLU A 13 -7.48 -1.68 14.04
CA GLU A 13 -8.73 -1.03 13.59
C GLU A 13 -8.76 0.48 13.89
N ILE A 14 -8.27 0.87 15.07
CA ILE A 14 -8.10 2.30 15.43
C ILE A 14 -7.15 2.99 14.46
N MET A 15 -6.03 2.35 14.12
CA MET A 15 -5.06 2.89 13.18
C MET A 15 -5.70 3.11 11.80
N ASN A 16 -6.40 2.12 11.26
CA ASN A 16 -7.11 2.24 9.98
C ASN A 16 -8.15 3.37 9.99
N SER A 17 -8.93 3.48 11.06
CA SER A 17 -9.93 4.54 11.23
C SER A 17 -9.30 5.94 11.25
N LEU A 18 -8.16 6.10 11.93
CA LEU A 18 -7.41 7.36 11.96
C LEU A 18 -6.88 7.75 10.58
N LEU A 19 -6.42 6.77 9.79
CA LEU A 19 -5.95 7.02 8.43
C LEU A 19 -7.06 7.57 7.53
N ASP A 20 -8.28 7.05 7.66
CA ASP A 20 -9.43 7.55 6.89
C ASP A 20 -9.80 9.00 7.24
N ILE A 21 -9.68 9.37 8.52
CA ILE A 21 -9.88 10.75 8.97
C ILE A 21 -8.80 11.68 8.41
N LEU A 22 -7.54 11.22 8.36
CA LEU A 22 -6.42 12.05 7.90
C LEU A 22 -6.42 12.25 6.38
N LYS A 23 -6.81 11.24 5.58
CA LYS A 23 -6.85 11.28 4.09
C LYS A 23 -7.35 12.61 3.48
N PRO A 24 -8.52 13.18 3.85
CA PRO A 24 -9.01 14.42 3.25
C PRO A 24 -8.13 15.65 3.57
N HIS A 25 -7.42 15.65 4.70
CA HIS A 25 -6.52 16.73 5.11
C HIS A 25 -5.11 16.60 4.52
N MET A 26 -4.82 15.48 3.85
CA MET A 26 -3.53 15.21 3.21
C MET A 26 -3.43 15.73 1.77
N LYS A 27 -4.44 16.43 1.25
CA LYS A 27 -4.35 17.09 -0.07
C LYS A 27 -3.49 18.34 0.06
N HIS A 28 -2.25 18.25 -0.42
CA HIS A 28 -1.39 19.42 -0.58
C HIS A 28 -1.82 20.23 -1.83
N GLU A 29 -2.34 21.43 -1.62
CA GLU A 29 -2.44 22.42 -2.69
C GLU A 29 -1.01 22.82 -3.14
N GLY A 30 -0.72 22.69 -4.43
CA GLY A 30 0.51 23.23 -5.04
C GLY A 30 1.72 22.28 -5.18
N VAL A 31 1.58 20.98 -4.90
CA VAL A 31 2.65 20.00 -5.17
C VAL A 31 2.47 19.43 -6.58
N GLU A 32 3.44 19.68 -7.46
CA GLU A 32 3.53 18.97 -8.75
C GLU A 32 3.57 17.47 -8.50
N LYS A 33 2.70 16.71 -9.21
CA LYS A 33 2.75 15.25 -9.18
C LYS A 33 4.14 14.79 -9.64
N LYS A 34 4.86 14.09 -8.76
CA LYS A 34 6.21 13.60 -9.08
C LYS A 34 6.18 12.48 -10.12
N ALA A 35 5.62 11.34 -9.72
CA ALA A 35 5.53 10.12 -10.53
C ALA A 35 4.35 9.27 -10.04
N THR A 36 3.92 8.32 -10.87
CA THR A 36 2.89 7.33 -10.49
C THR A 36 3.53 6.03 -10.01
N ILE A 37 3.07 5.53 -8.86
CA ILE A 37 3.47 4.26 -8.26
C ILE A 37 2.31 3.27 -8.36
N VAL A 38 2.53 2.09 -8.95
CA VAL A 38 1.64 0.93 -8.79
C VAL A 38 2.13 0.13 -7.59
N LEU A 39 1.28 -0.09 -6.59
CA LEU A 39 1.64 -0.69 -5.30
C LEU A 39 0.72 -1.87 -4.99
N GLY A 40 1.24 -2.98 -4.47
CA GLY A 40 0.43 -4.12 -4.06
C GLY A 40 1.23 -5.12 -3.23
N THR A 41 0.56 -6.01 -2.49
CA THR A 41 1.24 -7.21 -2.00
C THR A 41 1.24 -8.28 -3.09
N VAL A 42 2.29 -9.11 -3.11
CA VAL A 42 2.40 -10.19 -4.09
C VAL A 42 1.37 -11.28 -3.83
N LYS A 43 1.17 -12.12 -4.84
CA LYS A 43 0.30 -13.29 -4.78
C LYS A 43 0.62 -14.18 -3.57
N GLY A 44 -0.41 -14.62 -2.87
CA GLY A 44 -0.32 -15.44 -1.67
C GLY A 44 0.05 -14.67 -0.39
N ASP A 45 0.28 -13.36 -0.46
CA ASP A 45 0.61 -12.54 0.71
C ASP A 45 -0.51 -11.51 0.98
N MET A 46 -1.07 -11.53 2.19
CA MET A 46 -2.13 -10.60 2.64
C MET A 46 -1.64 -9.53 3.61
N HIS A 47 -0.35 -9.52 3.97
CA HIS A 47 0.18 -8.61 4.99
C HIS A 47 0.39 -7.21 4.40
N ASP A 48 -0.50 -6.27 4.73
CA ASP A 48 -0.59 -4.98 4.05
C ASP A 48 -0.19 -3.77 4.90
N ILE A 49 0.04 -3.93 6.20
CA ILE A 49 0.34 -2.82 7.12
C ILE A 49 1.54 -2.00 6.62
N GLY A 50 2.66 -2.67 6.30
CA GLY A 50 3.86 -2.00 5.78
C GLY A 50 3.63 -1.31 4.43
N LYS A 51 2.89 -1.97 3.53
CA LYS A 51 2.47 -1.42 2.24
C LYS A 51 1.62 -0.16 2.42
N ASN A 52 0.64 -0.18 3.31
CA ASN A 52 -0.30 0.92 3.54
C ASN A 52 0.43 2.13 4.14
N ILE A 53 1.34 1.91 5.08
CA ILE A 53 2.22 2.97 5.62
C ILE A 53 3.06 3.59 4.50
N PHE A 54 3.72 2.75 3.69
CA PHE A 54 4.51 3.24 2.55
C PHE A 54 3.66 4.04 1.56
N GLY A 55 2.51 3.50 1.15
CA GLY A 55 1.60 4.16 0.22
C GLY A 55 1.10 5.51 0.73
N MET A 56 0.79 5.61 2.03
CA MET A 56 0.45 6.87 2.68
C MET A 56 1.63 7.88 2.63
N MET A 57 2.83 7.45 3.01
CA MET A 57 4.02 8.32 3.00
C MET A 57 4.40 8.78 1.58
N ALA A 58 4.23 7.90 0.58
CA ALA A 58 4.46 8.23 -0.82
C ALA A 58 3.44 9.27 -1.32
N ARG A 59 2.14 9.10 -1.03
CA ARG A 59 1.12 10.12 -1.33
C ARG A 59 1.45 11.46 -0.69
N PHE A 60 1.84 11.45 0.59
CA PHE A 60 2.27 12.66 1.31
C PHE A 60 3.49 13.32 0.65
N SER A 61 4.40 12.52 0.10
CA SER A 61 5.60 13.00 -0.60
C SER A 61 5.35 13.49 -2.04
N GLY A 62 4.09 13.52 -2.50
CA GLY A 62 3.69 14.03 -3.82
C GLY A 62 3.60 12.99 -4.94
N PHE A 63 3.60 11.69 -4.62
CA PHE A 63 3.41 10.62 -5.61
C PHE A 63 1.92 10.30 -5.81
N ASP A 64 1.54 9.95 -7.04
CA ASP A 64 0.23 9.35 -7.32
C ASP A 64 0.33 7.84 -7.11
N VAL A 65 -0.38 7.31 -6.11
CA VAL A 65 -0.28 5.87 -5.77
C VAL A 65 -1.54 5.14 -6.24
N ARG A 66 -1.34 4.11 -7.05
CA ARG A 66 -2.33 3.14 -7.53
C ARG A 66 -2.15 1.84 -6.74
N ASP A 67 -2.92 1.72 -5.66
CA ASP A 67 -2.86 0.55 -4.79
C ASP A 67 -3.78 -0.56 -5.31
N LEU A 68 -3.19 -1.67 -5.72
CA LEU A 68 -3.87 -2.86 -6.22
C LEU A 68 -4.45 -3.74 -5.11
N GLY A 69 -4.11 -3.44 -3.85
CA GLY A 69 -4.56 -4.16 -2.68
C GLY A 69 -3.61 -5.28 -2.28
N VAL A 70 -4.19 -6.40 -1.86
CA VAL A 70 -3.47 -7.58 -1.40
C VAL A 70 -3.68 -8.78 -2.32
N ASP A 71 -2.80 -9.78 -2.21
CA ASP A 71 -2.84 -11.04 -2.98
C ASP A 71 -2.97 -10.78 -4.49
N VAL A 72 -2.05 -9.98 -5.03
CA VAL A 72 -2.14 -9.46 -6.39
C VAL A 72 -1.36 -10.34 -7.35
N ASP A 73 -2.05 -10.85 -8.38
CA ASP A 73 -1.41 -11.62 -9.45
C ASP A 73 -0.41 -10.73 -10.24
N PRO A 74 0.79 -11.24 -10.58
CA PRO A 74 1.80 -10.47 -11.31
C PRO A 74 1.28 -9.81 -12.58
N LYS A 75 0.33 -10.45 -13.28
CA LYS A 75 -0.28 -9.89 -14.48
C LYS A 75 -1.01 -8.58 -14.21
N ARG A 76 -1.66 -8.44 -13.05
CA ARG A 76 -2.37 -7.20 -12.69
C ARG A 76 -1.41 -6.02 -12.52
N PHE A 77 -0.20 -6.25 -12.01
CA PHE A 77 0.83 -5.20 -11.96
C PHE A 77 1.22 -4.74 -13.36
N VAL A 78 1.47 -5.69 -14.27
CA VAL A 78 1.84 -5.38 -15.67
C VAL A 78 0.72 -4.61 -16.37
N ASP A 79 -0.52 -5.08 -16.24
CA ASP A 79 -1.69 -4.46 -16.86
C ASP A 79 -1.91 -3.04 -16.32
N GLU A 80 -1.80 -2.82 -15.01
CA GLU A 80 -1.95 -1.49 -14.40
C GLU A 80 -0.83 -0.55 -14.84
N VAL A 81 0.44 -1.00 -14.84
CA VAL A 81 1.58 -0.20 -15.30
C VAL A 81 1.38 0.24 -16.74
N GLY A 82 0.95 -0.67 -17.62
CA GLY A 82 0.66 -0.36 -19.01
C GLY A 82 -0.53 0.60 -19.20
N GLY A 83 -1.55 0.50 -18.34
CA GLY A 83 -2.74 1.34 -18.37
C GLY A 83 -2.54 2.75 -17.80
N THR A 84 -1.71 2.90 -16.76
CA THR A 84 -1.50 4.18 -16.08
C THR A 84 -0.23 4.91 -16.49
N GLY A 85 0.69 4.24 -17.20
CA GLY A 85 2.02 4.76 -17.49
C GLY A 85 2.86 4.97 -16.23
N ALA A 86 2.69 4.08 -15.24
CA ALA A 86 3.40 4.22 -13.97
C ALA A 86 4.91 4.04 -14.15
N GLU A 87 5.68 4.88 -13.47
CA GLU A 87 7.15 4.89 -13.55
C GLU A 87 7.78 4.00 -12.47
N ILE A 88 7.00 3.66 -11.43
CA ILE A 88 7.46 2.90 -10.27
C ILE A 88 6.48 1.76 -10.00
N VAL A 89 7.02 0.56 -9.79
CA VAL A 89 6.30 -0.60 -9.27
C VAL A 89 6.80 -0.91 -7.87
N GLY A 90 5.90 -0.93 -6.89
CA GLY A 90 6.15 -1.32 -5.52
C GLY A 90 5.47 -2.65 -5.21
N MET A 91 6.26 -3.66 -4.84
CA MET A 91 5.77 -4.96 -4.41
C MET A 91 6.10 -5.16 -2.94
N SER A 92 5.10 -5.56 -2.16
CA SER A 92 5.25 -5.88 -0.73
C SER A 92 5.12 -7.38 -0.51
N THR A 93 6.06 -7.94 0.23
CA THR A 93 6.06 -9.34 0.65
C THR A 93 6.62 -9.43 2.08
N LEU A 94 5.93 -10.17 2.94
CA LEU A 94 6.38 -10.48 4.30
C LEU A 94 6.83 -11.94 4.40
N LEU A 95 6.19 -12.85 3.67
CA LEU A 95 6.46 -14.27 3.75
C LEU A 95 7.62 -14.68 2.83
N THR A 96 8.54 -15.49 3.35
CA THR A 96 9.62 -16.05 2.53
C THR A 96 9.12 -17.04 1.47
N SER A 97 7.93 -17.60 1.66
CA SER A 97 7.29 -18.50 0.69
C SER A 97 6.75 -17.79 -0.54
N THR A 98 6.47 -16.48 -0.47
CA THR A 98 5.91 -15.68 -1.59
C THR A 98 6.97 -14.87 -2.32
N LEU A 99 8.24 -14.98 -1.94
CA LEU A 99 9.37 -14.37 -2.64
C LEU A 99 9.46 -14.71 -4.14
N PRO A 100 9.12 -15.93 -4.62
CA PRO A 100 9.11 -16.24 -6.05
C PRO A 100 8.06 -15.48 -6.87
N GLU A 101 7.11 -14.80 -6.22
CA GLU A 101 6.04 -14.01 -6.86
C GLU A 101 6.43 -12.52 -7.05
N VAL A 102 7.64 -12.13 -6.62
CA VAL A 102 8.26 -10.80 -6.84
C VAL A 102 9.02 -10.80 -8.17
#